data_AF-A0A357CQG9-F1
#
_entry.id   AF-A0A357CQG9-F1
#
_cell.length_a   1.000
_cell.length_b   1.000
_cell.length_c   1.000
_cell.angle_alpha   90.00
_cell.angle_beta   90.00
_cell.angle_gamma   90.00
#
_symmetry.space_group_name_H-M   'P 1'
#
loop_
_entity.id
_entity.type
_entity.pdbx_description
1 polymer ?
#
loop_
_entity_poly.entity_id
_entity_poly.type
_entity_poly.pdbx_seq_one_letter_code
_entity_poly.pdbx_strand_id
1 'polypeptide(L)'
;TVERPNDDGYYRSLHGLTRSLIANMVEGVTKGFTKTLEINGVGYRAAMQGKKLVLTIGYSHPVEFDARPGIEFEVPAPNRIIVKGADKQQVGQTAAEIRGVRPPEPYKGKGI
;
A
#
# COMPACT_ATOMS: atom_id res chain seq x y z
N THR A 1 -26.33 12.03 -0.83
CA THR A 1 -25.73 12.60 0.40
C THR A 1 -25.95 11.62 1.54
N VAL A 2 -25.05 11.54 2.51
CA VAL A 2 -25.23 10.69 3.70
C VAL A 2 -25.89 11.54 4.78
N GLU A 3 -26.96 11.03 5.38
CA GLU A 3 -27.68 11.71 6.47
C GLU A 3 -27.45 10.99 7.79
N ARG A 4 -27.65 11.70 8.90
CA ARG A 4 -27.55 11.14 10.26
C ARG A 4 -28.86 11.39 11.03
N PRO A 5 -29.26 10.48 11.92
CA PRO A 5 -30.55 10.59 12.62
C PRO A 5 -30.56 11.66 13.72
N ASN A 6 -29.41 11.94 14.36
CA ASN A 6 -29.29 12.98 15.38
C ASN A 6 -27.83 13.49 15.49
N ASP A 7 -27.58 14.41 16.44
CA ASP A 7 -26.29 15.08 16.64
C ASP A 7 -25.46 14.51 17.81
N ASP A 8 -25.78 13.31 18.31
CA ASP A 8 -24.96 12.68 19.35
C ASP A 8 -23.55 12.41 18.82
N GLY A 9 -22.56 12.48 19.71
CA GLY A 9 -21.14 12.31 19.36
C GLY A 9 -20.83 11.01 18.60
N TYR A 10 -21.55 9.93 18.91
CA TYR A 10 -21.43 8.64 18.22
C TYR A 10 -21.91 8.69 16.76
N TYR A 11 -23.11 9.20 16.51
CA TYR A 11 -23.63 9.29 15.13
C TYR A 11 -22.85 10.33 14.31
N ARG A 12 -22.35 11.38 14.95
CA ARG A 12 -21.50 12.39 14.31
C ARG A 12 -20.16 11.81 13.83
N SER A 13 -19.53 10.91 14.60
CA SER A 13 -18.27 10.27 14.20
C SER A 13 -18.48 9.28 13.05
N LEU A 14 -19.55 8.48 13.11
CA LEU A 14 -19.91 7.55 12.04
C LEU A 14 -20.25 8.26 10.74
N HIS A 15 -20.98 9.38 10.80
CA HIS A 15 -21.38 10.14 9.62
C HIS A 15 -20.19 10.58 8.75
N GLY A 16 -19.13 11.10 9.39
CA GLY A 16 -17.90 11.47 8.69
C GLY A 16 -17.15 10.25 8.12
N LEU A 17 -17.13 9.15 8.86
CA LEU A 17 -16.51 7.89 8.44
C LEU A 17 -17.21 7.32 7.20
N THR A 18 -18.54 7.13 7.21
CA THR A 18 -19.28 6.57 6.07
C THR A 18 -19.16 7.47 4.84
N ARG A 19 -19.26 8.79 5.00
CA ARG A 19 -19.04 9.74 3.90
C ARG A 19 -17.66 9.53 3.26
N SER A 20 -16.61 9.39 4.07
CA SER A 20 -15.24 9.22 3.60
C SER A 20 -15.04 7.86 2.93
N LEU A 21 -15.60 6.79 3.48
CA LEU A 21 -15.54 5.45 2.88
C LEU A 21 -16.22 5.42 1.51
N ILE A 22 -17.42 5.98 1.38
CA ILE A 22 -18.13 6.06 0.10
C ILE A 22 -17.35 6.90 -0.91
N ALA A 23 -16.83 8.06 -0.50
CA ALA A 23 -16.01 8.90 -1.38
C ALA A 23 -14.77 8.15 -1.88
N ASN A 24 -14.07 7.41 -1.00
CA ASN A 24 -12.92 6.59 -1.40
C ASN A 24 -13.32 5.46 -2.36
N MET A 25 -14.48 4.82 -2.18
CA MET A 25 -14.97 3.79 -3.11
C MET A 25 -15.22 4.37 -4.51
N VAL A 26 -15.85 5.55 -4.61
CA VAL A 26 -16.09 6.23 -5.89
C VAL A 26 -14.77 6.65 -6.55
N GLU A 27 -13.84 7.23 -5.79
CA GLU A 27 -12.52 7.61 -6.31
C GLU A 27 -11.71 6.38 -6.75
N GLY A 28 -11.81 5.28 -6.02
CA GLY A 28 -11.14 4.02 -6.32
C GLY A 28 -11.53 3.40 -7.65
N VAL A 29 -12.81 3.43 -8.01
CA VAL A 29 -13.30 2.90 -9.30
C VAL A 29 -13.02 3.86 -10.46
N THR A 30 -12.95 5.18 -10.20
CA THR A 30 -12.77 6.20 -11.26
C THR A 30 -11.31 6.48 -11.59
N LYS A 31 -10.45 6.63 -10.58
CA LYS A 31 -9.03 6.98 -10.73
C LYS A 31 -8.09 5.86 -10.27
N GLY A 32 -8.53 5.04 -9.33
CA GLY A 32 -7.67 4.08 -8.64
C GLY A 32 -6.76 4.75 -7.60
N PHE A 33 -6.15 3.91 -6.77
CA PHE A 33 -5.17 4.32 -5.77
C PHE A 33 -3.80 3.75 -6.09
N THR A 34 -2.78 4.56 -5.82
CA THR A 34 -1.38 4.16 -6.01
C THR A 34 -0.55 4.57 -4.80
N LYS A 35 0.33 3.67 -4.35
CA LYS A 35 1.34 3.94 -3.32
C LYS A 35 2.72 3.58 -3.85
N THR A 36 3.61 4.56 -3.84
CA THR A 36 5.02 4.39 -4.24
C THR A 36 5.87 4.16 -3.00
N LEU A 37 6.70 3.13 -3.03
CA LEU A 37 7.70 2.78 -2.03
C LEU A 37 9.08 2.88 -2.67
N GLU A 38 10.06 3.35 -1.90
CA GLU A 38 11.44 3.52 -2.35
C GLU A 38 12.37 2.67 -1.50
N ILE A 39 13.22 1.89 -2.17
CA ILE A 39 14.16 0.99 -1.54
C ILE A 39 15.51 1.68 -1.47
N ASN A 40 16.03 1.79 -0.25
CA ASN A 40 17.34 2.35 0.03
C ASN A 40 18.26 1.28 0.62
N GLY A 41 19.40 1.04 -0.02
CA GLY A 41 20.41 0.12 0.48
C GLY A 41 21.28 -0.47 -0.62
N VAL A 42 22.47 -0.91 -0.24
CA VAL A 42 23.43 -1.51 -1.18
C VAL A 42 23.01 -2.96 -1.45
N GLY A 43 22.79 -3.29 -2.72
CA GLY A 43 22.34 -4.63 -3.13
C GLY A 43 20.86 -4.90 -2.89
N TYR A 44 20.09 -3.90 -2.44
CA TYR A 44 18.65 -4.05 -2.25
C TYR A 44 17.91 -3.80 -3.55
N ARG A 45 17.01 -4.70 -3.90
CA ARG A 45 16.22 -4.60 -5.13
C ARG A 45 14.89 -5.33 -5.02
N ALA A 46 13.91 -4.80 -5.73
CA ALA A 46 12.68 -5.49 -6.08
C ALA A 46 12.73 -5.96 -7.53
N ALA A 47 12.09 -7.08 -7.80
CA ALA A 47 11.87 -7.59 -9.14
C ALA A 47 10.46 -8.21 -9.22
N MET A 48 9.86 -8.15 -10.40
CA MET A 48 8.61 -8.86 -10.69
C MET A 48 8.93 -10.24 -11.25
N GLN A 49 8.36 -11.28 -10.66
CA GLN A 49 8.38 -12.64 -11.19
C GLN A 49 6.95 -13.06 -11.54
N GLY A 50 6.56 -12.81 -12.79
CA GLY A 50 5.16 -12.94 -13.21
C GLY A 50 4.28 -11.95 -12.46
N LYS A 51 3.38 -12.45 -11.61
CA LYS A 51 2.52 -11.63 -10.72
C LYS A 51 3.07 -11.47 -9.30
N LYS A 52 4.18 -12.13 -8.98
CA LYS A 52 4.81 -12.07 -7.65
C LYS A 52 5.82 -10.94 -7.59
N LEU A 53 5.86 -10.25 -6.46
CA LEU A 53 6.90 -9.28 -6.15
C LEU A 53 7.98 -9.98 -5.32
N VAL A 54 9.21 -10.03 -5.84
CA VAL A 54 10.36 -10.65 -5.17
C VAL A 54 11.28 -9.55 -4.65
N LEU A 55 11.55 -9.59 -3.35
CA LEU A 55 12.37 -8.62 -2.64
C LEU A 55 13.70 -9.26 -2.21
N THR A 56 14.80 -8.65 -2.61
CA THR A 56 16.14 -9.00 -2.14
C THR A 56 16.66 -7.84 -1.29
N ILE A 57 16.58 -7.94 0.04
CA ILE A 57 16.82 -6.83 0.98
C ILE A 57 17.83 -7.24 2.07
N GLY A 58 18.84 -8.03 1.67
CA GLY A 58 19.91 -8.47 2.57
C GLY A 58 19.52 -9.58 3.56
N TYR A 59 18.36 -10.22 3.37
CA TYR A 59 18.05 -11.52 3.97
C TYR A 59 18.73 -12.64 3.17
N SER A 60 19.02 -13.76 3.83
CA SER A 60 19.64 -14.93 3.18
C SER A 60 18.75 -15.55 2.09
N HIS A 61 17.43 -15.51 2.27
CA HIS A 61 16.45 -15.94 1.28
C HIS A 61 15.63 -14.73 0.81
N PRO A 62 15.27 -14.65 -0.49
CA PRO A 62 14.37 -13.63 -0.99
C PRO A 62 13.00 -13.71 -0.31
N VAL A 63 12.35 -12.56 -0.16
CA VAL A 63 10.97 -12.48 0.34
C VAL A 63 10.05 -12.30 -0.86
N GLU A 64 9.08 -13.19 -1.01
CA GLU A 64 8.11 -13.16 -2.10
C GLU A 64 6.75 -12.66 -1.60
N PHE A 65 6.10 -11.80 -2.38
CA PHE A 65 4.74 -11.34 -2.17
C PHE A 65 3.86 -11.75 -3.34
N ASP A 66 2.82 -12.52 -3.04
CA ASP A 66 1.75 -12.80 -3.99
C ASP A 66 0.79 -11.61 -4.06
N ALA A 67 0.47 -11.17 -5.28
CA ALA A 67 -0.52 -10.13 -5.49
C ALA A 67 -1.91 -10.61 -5.04
N ARG A 68 -2.50 -9.90 -4.06
CA ARG A 68 -3.88 -10.12 -3.64
C ARG A 68 -4.84 -9.73 -4.78
N PRO A 69 -6.07 -10.28 -4.81
CA PRO A 69 -7.06 -9.91 -5.83
C PRO A 69 -7.29 -8.40 -5.86
N GLY A 70 -7.19 -7.78 -7.04
CA GLY A 70 -7.41 -6.34 -7.21
C GLY A 70 -6.22 -5.44 -6.84
N ILE A 71 -5.05 -6.04 -6.53
CA ILE A 71 -3.79 -5.32 -6.38
C ILE A 71 -2.85 -5.69 -7.53
N GLU A 72 -2.20 -4.66 -8.09
CA GLU A 72 -1.14 -4.80 -9.07
C GLU A 72 0.16 -4.20 -8.53
N PHE A 73 1.27 -4.90 -8.77
CA PHE A 73 2.60 -4.41 -8.48
C PHE A 73 3.29 -3.98 -9.77
N GLU A 74 3.95 -2.82 -9.72
CA GLU A 74 4.80 -2.34 -10.79
C GLU A 74 6.15 -1.95 -10.20
N VAL A 75 7.23 -2.39 -10.85
CA VAL A 75 8.60 -2.12 -10.43
C VAL A 75 9.30 -1.39 -11.59
N PRO A 76 9.10 -0.07 -11.74
CA PRO A 76 9.68 0.69 -12.85
C PRO A 76 11.21 0.79 -12.74
N ALA A 77 11.74 0.69 -11.52
CA ALA A 77 13.16 0.64 -11.25
C ALA A 77 13.42 -0.37 -10.12
N PRO A 78 14.61 -0.99 -10.05
CA PRO A 78 14.93 -1.98 -9.01
C PRO A 78 14.77 -1.44 -7.58
N ASN A 79 14.87 -0.13 -7.41
CA ASN A 79 14.74 0.57 -6.14
C ASN A 79 13.37 1.22 -5.91
N ARG A 80 12.37 1.00 -6.78
CA ARG A 80 11.07 1.65 -6.66
C ARG A 80 9.95 0.65 -6.91
N ILE A 81 9.03 0.54 -5.97
CA ILE A 81 7.85 -0.32 -6.04
C ILE A 81 6.61 0.57 -6.08
N ILE A 82 5.66 0.27 -6.97
CA ILE A 82 4.37 0.93 -7.03
C ILE A 82 3.30 -0.13 -6.79
N VAL A 83 2.51 0.06 -5.73
CA VAL A 83 1.33 -0.74 -5.42
C VAL A 83 0.12 0.01 -5.96
N LYS A 84 -0.60 -0.59 -6.90
CA LYS A 84 -1.80 -0.04 -7.53
C LYS A 84 -3.02 -0.90 -7.19
N GLY A 85 -4.19 -0.29 -7.10
CA GLY A 85 -5.44 -1.02 -6.90
C GLY A 85 -6.64 -0.09 -6.77
N ALA A 86 -7.84 -0.66 -6.80
CA ALA A 86 -9.09 0.12 -6.68
C ALA A 86 -9.46 0.43 -5.21
N ASP A 87 -9.03 -0.40 -4.26
CA ASP A 87 -9.34 -0.25 -2.84
C ASP A 87 -8.18 0.41 -2.07
N LYS A 88 -8.43 1.60 -1.53
CA LYS A 88 -7.48 2.38 -0.72
C LYS A 88 -6.96 1.62 0.50
N GLN A 89 -7.83 0.84 1.16
CA GLN A 89 -7.47 0.11 2.36
C GLN A 89 -6.49 -1.02 2.01
N GLN A 90 -6.81 -1.79 0.98
CA GLN A 90 -5.95 -2.89 0.52
C GLN A 90 -4.61 -2.38 -0.01
N VAL A 91 -4.60 -1.33 -0.83
CA VAL A 91 -3.35 -0.72 -1.33
C VAL A 91 -2.47 -0.23 -0.18
N GLY A 92 -3.07 0.43 0.83
CA GLY A 92 -2.36 0.91 2.01
C GLY A 92 -1.80 -0.24 2.86
N GLN A 93 -2.62 -1.27 3.11
CA GLN A 93 -2.24 -2.43 3.91
C GLN A 93 -1.10 -3.21 3.24
N THR A 94 -1.18 -3.48 1.94
CA THR A 94 -0.13 -4.18 1.22
C THR A 94 1.16 -3.37 1.14
N ALA A 95 1.07 -2.05 0.94
CA ALA A 95 2.25 -1.19 1.02
C ALA A 95 2.90 -1.19 2.41
N ALA A 96 2.08 -1.23 3.49
CA ALA A 96 2.57 -1.33 4.86
C ALA A 96 3.23 -2.68 5.15
N GLU A 97 2.66 -3.78 4.66
CA GLU A 97 3.24 -5.13 4.78
C GLU A 97 4.61 -5.20 4.08
N ILE A 98 4.73 -4.66 2.86
CA ILE A 98 6.00 -4.58 2.14
C ILE A 98 7.04 -3.76 2.93
N ARG A 99 6.67 -2.57 3.41
CA ARG A 99 7.55 -1.74 4.25
C ARG A 99 7.93 -2.43 5.57
N GLY A 100 7.04 -3.22 6.14
CA GLY A 100 7.26 -3.98 7.37
C GLY A 100 8.35 -5.05 7.26
N VAL A 101 8.66 -5.53 6.05
CA VAL A 101 9.74 -6.51 5.82
C VAL A 101 11.09 -5.94 6.23
N ARG A 102 11.36 -4.69 5.86
CA ARG A 102 12.58 -3.99 6.28
C ARG A 102 12.25 -2.51 6.48
N PRO A 103 11.82 -2.10 7.69
CA PRO A 103 11.59 -0.71 7.97
C PRO A 103 12.89 0.09 7.84
N PRO A 104 12.81 1.38 7.47
CA PRO A 104 13.98 2.21 7.29
C PRO A 104 14.73 2.37 8.62
N GLU A 105 16.01 2.04 8.60
CA GLU A 105 16.87 2.16 9.78
C GLU A 105 17.10 3.63 10.19
N PRO A 106 17.15 3.95 11.49
CA PRO A 106 17.27 5.33 11.98
C PRO A 106 18.53 6.09 11.51
N TYR A 107 19.62 5.36 11.22
CA TYR A 107 20.92 5.99 10.94
C TYR A 107 21.16 6.24 9.46
N LYS A 108 20.97 5.23 8.61
CA LYS A 108 21.30 5.30 7.18
C LYS A 108 20.07 5.18 6.28
N GLY A 109 18.87 5.13 6.85
CA GLY A 109 17.62 5.01 6.10
C GLY A 109 17.54 3.74 5.24
N LYS A 110 18.36 2.72 5.54
CA LYS A 110 18.36 1.47 4.78
C LYS A 110 17.06 0.73 5.04
N GLY A 111 16.34 0.35 4.00
CA GLY A 111 15.01 -0.26 4.10
C GLY A 111 14.12 0.14 2.92
N ILE A 112 12.81 -0.03 3.12
CA ILE A 112 11.74 0.32 2.16
C ILE A 112 10.84 1.42 2.74
#